data_AF-N0BEQ6-F1
#
_entry.id   AF-N0BEQ6-F1
#
_cell.length_a   1.000
_cell.length_b   1.000
_cell.length_c   1.000
_cell.angle_alpha   90.00
_cell.angle_beta   90.00
_cell.angle_gamma   90.00
#
_symmetry.space_group_name_H-M   'P 1'
#
loop_
_entity.id
_entity.type
_entity.pdbx_description
1 polymer ?
#
loop_
_entity_poly.entity_id
_entity_poly.type
_entity_poly.pdbx_seq_one_letter_code
_entity_poly.pdbx_strand_id
1 'polypeptide(L)'
;MSEETTATSTNLIEELESAIASGAEVILIKAPAKKYLNVSLEITKYLCQKAEGIYVTLNRPYASMKKIMQKEGIDLNKLIFIDSITRQTGGEEIDTDRCIYINSPDPTLMQVSIERAMDLIRTENRFIYLDSLSTISLYKSFETLLKFIRYITAKIRVKGFFGALFSVEKELDETYYSQLALMVDEVIEID
;
A
#
# COMPACT_ATOMS: atom_id res chain seq x y z
N MET A 1 25.73 -9.81 13.91
CA MET A 1 24.83 -9.74 12.73
C MET A 1 23.72 -8.72 12.96
N SER A 2 24.04 -7.49 13.36
CA SER A 2 23.05 -6.51 13.83
C SER A 2 23.27 -5.09 13.29
N GLU A 3 24.20 -4.87 12.36
CA GLU A 3 24.54 -3.52 11.88
C GLU A 3 23.98 -3.20 10.48
N GLU A 4 23.65 -4.20 9.66
CA GLU A 4 23.12 -3.97 8.30
C GLU A 4 21.64 -3.55 8.27
N THR A 5 20.86 -3.89 9.30
CA THR A 5 19.41 -3.62 9.33
C THR A 5 19.07 -2.16 9.67
N THR A 6 19.99 -1.42 10.30
CA THR A 6 19.78 -0.03 10.77
C THR A 6 20.12 1.03 9.73
N ALA A 7 20.99 0.72 8.76
CA ALA A 7 21.40 1.69 7.74
C ALA A 7 20.36 1.86 6.63
N THR A 8 19.73 0.77 6.19
CA THR A 8 18.69 0.80 5.13
C THR A 8 17.38 1.41 5.61
N SER A 9 17.04 1.21 6.89
CA SER A 9 15.81 1.76 7.52
C SER A 9 15.85 3.28 7.62
N THR A 10 16.98 3.82 8.07
CA THR A 10 17.16 5.28 8.21
C THR A 10 17.01 5.99 6.85
N ASN A 11 17.57 5.44 5.77
CA ASN A 11 17.46 6.05 4.45
C ASN A 11 16.02 6.03 3.89
N LEU A 12 15.28 4.94 4.05
CA LEU A 12 13.90 4.82 3.54
C LEU A 12 12.97 5.88 4.14
N ILE A 13 13.02 6.07 5.46
CA ILE A 13 12.14 7.04 6.13
C ILE A 13 12.57 8.48 5.82
N GLU A 14 13.87 8.74 5.69
CA GLU A 14 14.38 10.05 5.26
C GLU A 14 13.92 10.41 3.83
N GLU A 15 13.98 9.46 2.89
CA GLU A 15 13.47 9.66 1.53
C GLU A 15 11.95 9.90 1.52
N LEU A 16 11.19 9.12 2.31
CA LEU A 16 9.75 9.31 2.47
C LEU A 16 9.40 10.68 3.07
N GLU A 17 10.14 11.12 4.08
CA GLU A 17 9.98 12.44 4.70
C GLU A 17 10.30 13.57 3.71
N SER A 18 11.38 13.41 2.93
CA SER A 18 11.77 14.35 1.89
C SER A 18 10.69 14.48 0.80
N ALA A 19 10.15 13.35 0.34
CA ALA A 19 9.07 13.32 -0.65
C ALA A 19 7.81 14.04 -0.14
N ILE A 20 7.41 13.75 1.11
CA ILE A 20 6.25 14.43 1.72
C ILE A 20 6.51 15.93 1.87
N ALA A 21 7.72 16.33 2.29
CA ALA A 21 8.09 17.73 2.48
C ALA A 21 8.18 18.51 1.16
N SER A 22 8.50 17.85 0.05
CA SER A 22 8.53 18.44 -1.29
C SER A 22 7.13 18.60 -1.91
N GLY A 23 6.10 18.03 -1.26
CA GLY A 23 4.71 18.11 -1.70
C GLY A 23 4.26 16.92 -2.54
N ALA A 24 4.98 15.80 -2.52
CA ALA A 24 4.52 14.57 -3.18
C ALA A 24 3.19 14.09 -2.56
N GLU A 25 2.20 13.86 -3.41
CA GLU A 25 0.89 13.33 -3.00
C GLU A 25 0.82 11.82 -3.19
N VAL A 26 1.50 11.28 -4.20
CA VAL A 26 1.58 9.85 -4.45
C VAL A 26 3.00 9.43 -4.81
N ILE A 27 3.51 8.44 -4.10
CA ILE A 27 4.81 7.84 -4.35
C ILE A 27 4.69 6.36 -4.75
N LEU A 28 5.68 5.87 -5.48
CA LEU A 28 5.90 4.45 -5.73
C LEU A 28 7.13 3.98 -4.95
N ILE A 29 6.96 2.96 -4.12
CA ILE A 29 8.05 2.26 -3.46
C ILE A 29 8.35 0.97 -4.23
N LYS A 30 9.61 0.77 -4.56
CA LYS A 30 10.10 -0.43 -5.24
C LYS A 30 11.19 -1.07 -4.39
N ALA A 31 11.02 -2.35 -4.05
CA ALA A 31 12.04 -3.07 -3.27
C ALA A 31 12.16 -4.55 -3.67
N PRO A 32 13.32 -5.19 -3.41
CA PRO A 32 13.52 -6.62 -3.56
C PRO A 32 12.52 -7.42 -2.73
N ALA A 33 12.09 -8.58 -3.25
CA ALA A 33 11.17 -9.49 -2.57
C ALA A 33 11.62 -9.88 -1.14
N LYS A 34 12.95 -9.95 -0.90
CA LYS A 34 13.52 -10.26 0.42
C LYS A 34 13.30 -9.15 1.45
N LYS A 35 13.17 -7.89 1.01
CA LYS A 35 13.00 -6.70 1.86
C LYS A 35 11.56 -6.24 1.97
N TYR A 36 10.71 -6.65 1.02
CA TYR A 36 9.28 -6.31 0.93
C TYR A 36 8.54 -6.21 2.28
N LEU A 37 8.51 -7.28 3.08
CA LEU A 37 7.73 -7.27 4.31
C LEU A 37 8.25 -6.25 5.33
N ASN A 38 9.57 -6.12 5.45
CA ASN A 38 10.18 -5.16 6.36
C ASN A 38 9.85 -3.73 5.93
N VAL A 39 10.11 -3.40 4.66
CA VAL A 39 9.81 -2.08 4.07
C VAL A 39 8.33 -1.72 4.21
N SER A 40 7.43 -2.67 3.94
CA SER A 40 5.97 -2.47 4.08
C SER A 40 5.56 -2.14 5.51
N LEU A 41 6.12 -2.86 6.49
CA LEU A 41 5.86 -2.61 7.91
C LEU A 41 6.46 -1.28 8.37
N GLU A 42 7.65 -0.94 7.90
CA GLU A 42 8.35 0.29 8.27
C GLU A 42 7.60 1.54 7.79
N ILE A 43 7.22 1.56 6.49
CA ILE A 43 6.40 2.64 5.91
C ILE A 43 5.07 2.76 6.64
N THR A 44 4.38 1.63 6.85
CA THR A 44 3.07 1.65 7.53
C THR A 44 3.20 2.16 8.96
N LYS A 45 4.24 1.73 9.69
CA LYS A 45 4.50 2.18 11.06
C LYS A 45 4.76 3.68 11.11
N TYR A 46 5.56 4.21 10.20
CA TYR A 46 5.83 5.64 10.09
C TYR A 46 4.54 6.42 9.78
N LEU A 47 3.78 6.01 8.76
CA LEU A 47 2.55 6.70 8.36
C LEU A 47 1.49 6.70 9.48
N CYS A 48 1.31 5.58 10.20
CA CYS A 48 0.39 5.49 11.34
C CYS A 48 0.75 6.41 12.52
N GLN A 49 2.00 6.87 12.64
CA GLN A 49 2.38 7.86 13.65
C GLN A 49 1.89 9.28 13.31
N LYS A 50 1.58 9.54 12.04
CA LYS A 50 1.27 10.89 11.51
C LYS A 50 -0.17 11.02 11.02
N ALA A 51 -0.79 9.92 10.61
CA ALA A 51 -2.05 9.91 9.87
C ALA A 51 -2.88 8.64 10.13
N GLU A 52 -4.17 8.70 9.80
CA GLU A 52 -5.03 7.51 9.68
C GLU A 52 -5.04 7.03 8.23
N GLY A 53 -5.19 5.74 7.99
CA GLY A 53 -5.02 5.24 6.63
C GLY A 53 -5.76 3.99 6.26
N ILE A 54 -5.74 3.75 4.96
CA ILE A 54 -6.28 2.56 4.33
C ILE A 54 -5.11 1.65 4.01
N TYR A 55 -5.15 0.40 4.47
CA TYR A 55 -4.17 -0.61 4.09
C TYR A 55 -4.83 -1.65 3.19
N VAL A 56 -4.42 -1.70 1.93
CA VAL A 56 -4.96 -2.65 0.96
C VAL A 56 -3.98 -3.83 0.86
N THR A 57 -4.39 -5.00 1.35
CA THR A 57 -3.58 -6.22 1.32
C THR A 57 -4.01 -7.14 0.17
N LEU A 58 -3.04 -7.42 -0.69
CA LEU A 58 -3.18 -8.23 -1.89
C LEU A 58 -2.32 -9.49 -1.86
N ASN A 59 -1.44 -9.65 -0.87
CA ASN A 59 -0.54 -10.81 -0.78
C ASN A 59 -0.70 -11.63 0.51
N ARG A 60 -1.34 -11.07 1.53
CA ARG A 60 -1.45 -11.71 2.86
C ARG A 60 -2.87 -11.52 3.43
N PRO A 61 -3.46 -12.57 4.04
CA PRO A 61 -4.70 -12.42 4.78
C PRO A 61 -4.56 -11.37 5.89
N TYR A 62 -5.62 -10.60 6.14
CA TYR A 62 -5.70 -9.59 7.18
C TYR A 62 -5.34 -10.17 8.55
N ALA A 63 -5.82 -11.36 8.90
CA ALA A 63 -5.50 -12.00 10.18
C ALA A 63 -3.99 -12.21 10.39
N SER A 64 -3.25 -12.51 9.31
CA SER A 64 -1.79 -12.63 9.34
C SER A 64 -1.12 -11.26 9.48
N MET A 65 -1.59 -10.27 8.70
CA MET A 65 -1.03 -8.91 8.75
C MET A 65 -1.27 -8.26 10.12
N LYS A 66 -2.48 -8.39 10.67
CA LYS A 66 -2.85 -7.96 12.03
C LYS A 66 -1.84 -8.44 13.06
N LYS A 67 -1.53 -9.74 13.09
CA LYS A 67 -0.58 -10.34 14.05
C LYS A 67 0.83 -9.75 13.91
N ILE A 68 1.31 -9.59 12.68
CA ILE A 68 2.66 -9.08 12.41
C ILE A 68 2.74 -7.60 12.80
N MET A 69 1.77 -6.79 12.38
CA MET A 69 1.71 -5.36 12.70
C MET A 69 1.59 -5.09 14.20
N GLN A 70 0.80 -5.89 14.92
CA GLN A 70 0.72 -5.82 16.39
C GLN A 70 2.08 -6.10 17.05
N LYS A 71 2.80 -7.11 16.56
CA LYS A 71 4.14 -7.44 17.06
C LYS A 71 5.14 -6.30 16.81
N GLU A 72 5.03 -5.61 15.69
CA GLU A 72 5.86 -4.44 15.35
C GLU A 72 5.42 -3.13 16.02
N GLY A 73 4.36 -3.17 16.83
CA GLY A 73 3.85 -2.01 17.56
C GLY A 73 3.14 -0.98 16.68
N ILE A 74 2.56 -1.41 15.55
CA ILE A 74 1.74 -0.55 14.69
C ILE A 74 0.34 -0.44 15.29
N ASP A 75 -0.14 0.80 15.47
CA ASP A 75 -1.48 1.06 15.99
C ASP A 75 -2.55 0.76 14.93
N LEU A 76 -3.14 -0.43 15.00
CA LEU A 76 -4.20 -0.85 14.09
C LEU A 76 -5.48 -0.03 14.21
N ASN A 77 -5.66 0.77 15.27
CA ASN A 77 -6.82 1.66 15.36
C ASN A 77 -6.77 2.77 14.32
N LYS A 78 -5.57 3.08 13.80
CA LYS A 78 -5.32 4.04 12.74
C LYS A 78 -5.58 3.51 11.33
N LEU A 79 -5.95 2.24 11.19
CA LEU A 79 -6.09 1.59 9.89
C LEU A 79 -7.50 1.05 9.63
N ILE A 80 -7.96 1.26 8.40
CA ILE A 80 -9.03 0.48 7.77
C ILE A 80 -8.38 -0.43 6.73
N PHE A 81 -8.68 -1.72 6.81
CA PHE A 81 -8.12 -2.70 5.88
C PHE A 81 -9.07 -2.97 4.71
N ILE A 82 -8.47 -3.28 3.57
CA ILE A 82 -9.15 -3.93 2.44
C ILE A 82 -8.38 -5.23 2.15
N ASP A 83 -9.06 -6.36 2.27
CA ASP A 83 -8.46 -7.69 2.12
C ASP A 83 -9.05 -8.44 0.93
N SER A 84 -8.20 -8.80 -0.02
CA SER A 84 -8.56 -9.56 -1.22
C SER A 84 -8.18 -11.04 -1.19
N ILE A 85 -7.57 -11.51 -0.09
CA ILE A 85 -6.96 -12.83 0.06
C ILE A 85 -7.77 -13.75 0.97
N THR A 86 -8.25 -13.26 2.11
CA THR A 86 -8.91 -14.12 3.12
C THR A 86 -10.02 -14.97 2.51
N ARG A 87 -10.92 -14.38 1.72
CA ARG A 87 -12.00 -15.12 1.05
C ARG A 87 -11.49 -16.08 -0.03
N GLN A 88 -10.48 -15.69 -0.79
CA GLN A 88 -9.91 -16.53 -1.85
C GLN A 88 -9.28 -17.81 -1.30
N THR A 89 -8.69 -17.71 -0.11
CA THR A 89 -8.04 -18.84 0.55
C THR A 89 -8.97 -19.62 1.49
N GLY A 90 -10.26 -19.28 1.55
CA GLY A 90 -11.22 -19.92 2.46
C GLY A 90 -10.98 -19.63 3.94
N GLY A 91 -10.34 -18.49 4.25
CA GLY A 91 -10.08 -18.04 5.61
C GLY A 91 -11.31 -17.43 6.28
N GLU A 92 -11.25 -17.32 7.60
CA GLU A 92 -12.30 -16.70 8.43
C GLU A 92 -12.15 -15.17 8.45
N GLU A 93 -13.27 -14.46 8.31
CA GLU A 93 -13.35 -13.02 8.45
C GLU A 93 -13.36 -12.63 9.93
N ILE A 94 -12.50 -11.69 10.31
CA ILE A 94 -12.39 -11.15 11.67
C ILE A 94 -12.39 -9.62 11.63
N ASP A 95 -12.79 -8.97 12.72
CA ASP A 95 -12.84 -7.49 12.83
C ASP A 95 -13.52 -6.82 11.61
N THR A 96 -14.72 -7.29 11.25
CA THR A 96 -15.46 -6.84 10.05
C THR A 96 -15.89 -5.37 10.10
N ASP A 97 -15.74 -4.70 11.24
CA ASP A 97 -15.86 -3.26 11.43
C ASP A 97 -14.60 -2.48 10.96
N ARG A 98 -13.44 -3.16 10.88
CA ARG A 98 -12.14 -2.58 10.50
C ARG A 98 -11.53 -3.17 9.24
N CYS A 99 -12.12 -4.22 8.68
CA CYS A 99 -11.67 -4.86 7.45
C CYS A 99 -12.82 -5.02 6.44
N ILE A 100 -12.62 -4.48 5.23
CA ILE A 100 -13.50 -4.71 4.08
C ILE A 100 -12.93 -5.89 3.29
N TYR A 101 -13.64 -7.02 3.33
CA TYR A 101 -13.27 -8.22 2.58
C TYR A 101 -13.86 -8.20 1.17
N ILE A 102 -13.00 -8.43 0.17
CA ILE A 102 -13.37 -8.59 -1.24
C ILE A 102 -12.99 -9.99 -1.75
N ASN A 103 -13.70 -10.45 -2.78
CA ASN A 103 -13.55 -11.83 -3.27
C ASN A 103 -12.35 -12.02 -4.21
N SER A 104 -11.79 -10.93 -4.70
CA SER A 104 -10.61 -10.94 -5.58
C SER A 104 -9.97 -9.57 -5.66
N PRO A 105 -8.70 -9.48 -6.09
CA PRO A 105 -8.04 -8.22 -6.42
C PRO A 105 -8.52 -7.66 -7.77
N ASP A 106 -9.83 -7.76 -8.05
CA ASP A 106 -10.43 -7.16 -9.23
C ASP A 106 -10.39 -5.62 -9.11
N PRO A 107 -9.85 -4.90 -10.10
CA PRO A 107 -9.70 -3.45 -10.01
C PRO A 107 -11.00 -2.69 -9.75
N THR A 108 -12.13 -3.17 -10.27
CA THR A 108 -13.44 -2.52 -10.05
C THR A 108 -13.88 -2.69 -8.59
N LEU A 109 -13.76 -3.90 -8.05
CA LEU A 109 -14.06 -4.18 -6.64
C LEU A 109 -13.14 -3.38 -5.72
N MET A 110 -11.87 -3.27 -6.07
CA MET A 110 -10.89 -2.48 -5.33
C MET A 110 -11.24 -0.99 -5.35
N GLN A 111 -11.62 -0.42 -6.50
CA GLN A 111 -12.06 0.98 -6.58
C GLN A 111 -13.21 1.28 -5.64
N VAL A 112 -14.28 0.49 -5.72
CA VAL A 112 -15.46 0.67 -4.86
C VAL A 112 -15.10 0.52 -3.38
N SER A 113 -14.25 -0.45 -3.04
CA SER A 113 -13.86 -0.71 -1.65
C SER A 113 -12.94 0.38 -1.11
N ILE A 114 -12.01 0.88 -1.91
CA ILE A 114 -11.12 2.00 -1.57
C ILE A 114 -11.96 3.26 -1.34
N GLU A 115 -12.90 3.57 -2.21
CA GLU A 115 -13.77 4.75 -2.04
C GLU A 115 -14.62 4.64 -0.78
N ARG A 116 -15.19 3.47 -0.51
CA ARG A 116 -15.90 3.21 0.74
C ARG A 116 -15.00 3.41 1.96
N ALA A 117 -13.76 2.91 1.92
CA ALA A 117 -12.81 3.08 3.02
C ALA A 117 -12.38 4.55 3.19
N MET A 118 -12.21 5.30 2.10
CA MET A 118 -11.90 6.74 2.14
C MET A 118 -13.00 7.52 2.86
N ASP A 119 -14.26 7.17 2.67
CA ASP A 119 -15.39 7.85 3.34
C ASP A 119 -15.49 7.52 4.84
N LEU A 120 -14.77 6.50 5.33
CA LEU A 120 -14.70 6.16 6.76
C LEU A 120 -13.65 7.00 7.51
N ILE A 121 -12.63 7.53 6.81
CA ILE A 121 -11.56 8.33 7.42
C ILE A 121 -11.98 9.80 7.44
N ARG A 122 -11.98 10.39 8.65
CA ARG A 122 -12.44 11.76 8.90
C ARG A 122 -11.34 12.72 9.29
N THR A 123 -10.13 12.23 9.50
CA THR A 123 -8.96 13.08 9.78
C THR A 123 -8.48 13.79 8.52
N GLU A 124 -7.85 14.95 8.71
CA GLU A 124 -7.20 15.68 7.60
C GLU A 124 -5.94 14.94 7.14
N ASN A 125 -5.10 14.52 8.08
CA ASN A 125 -3.92 13.70 7.78
C ASN A 125 -4.37 12.27 7.51
N ARG A 126 -4.31 11.86 6.25
CA ARG A 126 -4.81 10.57 5.79
C ARG A 126 -3.96 9.97 4.69
N PHE A 127 -3.83 8.64 4.70
CA PHE A 127 -3.05 7.93 3.70
C PHE A 127 -3.74 6.68 3.15
N ILE A 128 -3.26 6.21 2.00
CA ILE A 128 -3.56 4.88 1.48
C ILE A 128 -2.25 4.17 1.13
N TYR A 129 -2.13 2.95 1.60
CA TYR A 129 -1.01 2.07 1.29
C TYR A 129 -1.52 0.86 0.50
N LEU A 130 -1.02 0.70 -0.73
CA LEU A 130 -1.45 -0.36 -1.65
C LEU A 130 -0.37 -1.44 -1.78
N ASP A 131 -0.63 -2.61 -1.21
CA ASP A 131 0.33 -3.70 -1.03
C ASP A 131 -0.10 -5.01 -1.73
N SER A 132 0.42 -5.40 -2.89
CA SER A 132 1.32 -4.69 -3.80
C SER A 132 0.72 -4.64 -5.21
N LEU A 133 1.14 -3.67 -6.02
CA LEU A 133 0.67 -3.51 -7.40
C LEU A 133 0.89 -4.74 -8.27
N SER A 134 2.00 -5.43 -8.03
CA SER A 134 2.41 -6.61 -8.77
C SER A 134 1.45 -7.79 -8.64
N THR A 135 0.65 -7.85 -7.58
CA THR A 135 -0.36 -8.92 -7.48
C THR A 135 -1.49 -8.71 -8.47
N ILE A 136 -1.88 -7.45 -8.75
CA ILE A 136 -3.00 -7.15 -9.63
C ILE A 136 -2.67 -7.51 -11.09
N SER A 137 -1.40 -7.40 -11.49
CA SER A 137 -0.95 -7.74 -12.85
C SER A 137 -1.10 -9.23 -13.19
N LEU A 138 -1.18 -10.11 -12.17
CA LEU A 138 -1.43 -11.54 -12.36
C LEU A 138 -2.87 -11.86 -12.77
N TYR A 139 -3.83 -10.97 -12.50
CA TYR A 139 -5.26 -11.25 -12.69
C TYR A 139 -5.88 -10.53 -13.88
N LYS A 140 -5.23 -9.49 -14.41
CA LYS A 140 -5.82 -8.59 -15.40
C LYS A 140 -4.84 -8.19 -16.47
N SER A 141 -5.39 -7.73 -17.60
CA SER A 141 -4.59 -7.13 -18.65
C SER A 141 -3.86 -5.89 -18.14
N PHE A 142 -2.68 -5.64 -18.71
CA PHE A 142 -1.89 -4.44 -18.51
C PHE A 142 -2.72 -3.14 -18.67
N GLU A 143 -3.58 -3.08 -19.68
CA GLU A 143 -4.43 -1.91 -19.94
C GLU A 143 -5.43 -1.66 -18.81
N THR A 144 -6.07 -2.72 -18.29
CA THR A 144 -7.02 -2.61 -17.18
C THR A 144 -6.33 -2.10 -15.93
N LEU A 145 -5.12 -2.59 -15.66
CA LEU A 145 -4.34 -2.20 -14.51
C LEU A 145 -3.87 -0.74 -14.58
N LEU A 146 -3.38 -0.28 -15.73
CA LEU A 146 -3.03 1.13 -15.91
C LEU A 146 -4.23 2.07 -15.72
N LYS A 147 -5.41 1.69 -16.24
CA LYS A 147 -6.65 2.45 -16.01
C LYS A 147 -6.99 2.54 -14.52
N PHE A 148 -6.79 1.44 -13.78
CA PHE A 148 -7.01 1.39 -12.35
C PHE A 148 -6.05 2.30 -11.58
N ILE A 149 -4.75 2.22 -11.85
CA ILE A 149 -3.76 3.06 -11.17
C ILE A 149 -4.01 4.52 -11.48
N ARG A 150 -4.19 4.88 -12.75
CA ARG A 150 -4.53 6.25 -13.14
C ARG A 150 -5.78 6.78 -12.42
N TYR A 151 -6.79 5.94 -12.26
CA TYR A 151 -7.99 6.32 -11.52
C TYR A 151 -7.70 6.53 -10.03
N ILE A 152 -7.02 5.59 -9.38
CA ILE A 152 -6.76 5.63 -7.95
C ILE A 152 -5.80 6.78 -7.61
N THR A 153 -4.74 7.01 -8.37
CA THR A 153 -3.81 8.13 -8.14
C THR A 153 -4.50 9.47 -8.28
N ALA A 154 -5.42 9.62 -9.26
CA ALA A 154 -6.25 10.81 -9.38
C ALA A 154 -7.23 10.96 -8.21
N LYS A 155 -7.89 9.86 -7.79
CA LYS A 155 -8.82 9.85 -6.67
C LYS A 155 -8.13 10.24 -5.36
N ILE A 156 -6.94 9.71 -5.10
CA ILE A 156 -6.10 10.01 -3.93
C ILE A 156 -5.89 11.52 -3.81
N ARG A 157 -5.45 12.17 -4.90
CA ARG A 157 -5.23 13.62 -4.95
C ARG A 157 -6.50 14.43 -4.75
N VAL A 158 -7.57 14.10 -5.48
CA VAL A 158 -8.87 14.77 -5.35
C VAL A 158 -9.43 14.68 -3.92
N LYS A 159 -9.18 13.55 -3.26
CA LYS A 159 -9.60 13.32 -1.87
C LYS A 159 -8.55 13.77 -0.86
N GLY A 160 -7.43 14.39 -1.26
CA GLY A 160 -6.38 14.85 -0.35
C GLY A 160 -5.83 13.75 0.57
N PHE A 161 -5.61 12.56 0.02
CA PHE A 161 -4.87 11.48 0.68
C PHE A 161 -3.42 11.51 0.22
N PHE A 162 -2.50 11.10 1.10
CA PHE A 162 -1.17 10.66 0.67
C PHE A 162 -1.24 9.21 0.18
N GLY A 163 -0.70 8.91 -1.00
CA GLY A 163 -0.67 7.58 -1.59
C GLY A 163 0.72 6.96 -1.57
N ALA A 164 0.85 5.79 -0.98
CA ALA A 164 2.06 4.97 -1.07
C ALA A 164 1.72 3.66 -1.80
N LEU A 165 2.23 3.51 -3.01
CA LEU A 165 2.03 2.31 -3.81
C LEU A 165 3.27 1.43 -3.70
N PHE A 166 3.11 0.14 -3.42
CA PHE A 166 4.24 -0.77 -3.31
C PHE A 166 4.35 -1.69 -4.54
N SER A 167 5.57 -1.86 -5.06
CA SER A 167 5.90 -2.87 -6.05
C SER A 167 7.13 -3.67 -5.64
N VAL A 168 7.08 -4.98 -5.85
CA VAL A 168 8.29 -5.82 -5.74
C VAL A 168 9.08 -5.71 -7.04
N GLU A 169 10.41 -5.66 -6.93
CA GLU A 169 11.31 -5.69 -8.08
C GLU A 169 11.08 -6.91 -8.98
N LYS A 170 11.21 -6.72 -10.29
CA LYS A 170 11.12 -7.76 -11.33
C LYS A 170 9.75 -8.46 -11.45
N GLU A 171 8.76 -8.08 -10.65
CA GLU A 171 7.37 -8.54 -10.84
C GLU A 171 6.61 -7.70 -11.87
N LEU A 172 7.12 -6.51 -12.21
CA LEU A 172 6.58 -5.63 -13.23
C LEU A 172 7.54 -5.58 -14.43
N ASP A 173 6.99 -5.66 -15.64
CA ASP A 173 7.75 -5.39 -16.87
C ASP A 173 8.19 -3.92 -16.91
N GLU A 174 9.33 -3.63 -17.55
CA GLU A 174 9.91 -2.28 -17.67
C GLU A 174 8.95 -1.28 -18.33
N THR A 175 8.16 -1.73 -19.30
CA THR A 175 7.14 -0.90 -19.95
C THR A 175 6.05 -0.51 -18.96
N TYR A 176 5.66 -1.43 -18.07
CA TYR A 176 4.67 -1.16 -17.03
C TYR A 176 5.20 -0.19 -16.00
N TYR A 177 6.41 -0.45 -15.51
CA TYR A 177 7.09 0.39 -14.56
C TYR A 177 7.21 1.84 -15.07
N SER A 178 7.66 2.01 -16.32
CA SER A 178 7.78 3.33 -16.95
C SER A 178 6.45 4.09 -16.99
N GLN A 179 5.35 3.40 -17.26
CA GLN A 179 4.02 4.02 -17.26
C GLN A 179 3.53 4.38 -15.85
N LEU A 180 3.83 3.53 -14.85
CA LEU A 180 3.49 3.81 -13.46
C LEU A 180 4.29 5.00 -12.90
N ALA A 181 5.58 5.08 -13.23
CA ALA A 181 6.45 6.17 -12.80
C ALA A 181 5.93 7.54 -13.27
N LEU A 182 5.25 7.61 -14.42
CA LEU A 182 4.61 8.83 -14.92
C LEU A 182 3.31 9.22 -14.18
N MET A 183 2.77 8.36 -13.33
CA MET A 183 1.51 8.56 -12.60
C MET A 183 1.71 8.91 -11.11
N VAL A 184 2.95 8.88 -10.65
CA VAL A 184 3.37 9.20 -9.29
C VAL A 184 4.30 10.41 -9.31
N ASP A 185 4.45 11.06 -8.17
CA ASP A 185 5.29 12.26 -8.04
C ASP A 185 6.75 11.89 -7.81
N GLU A 186 7.00 10.76 -7.14
CA GLU A 186 8.33 10.28 -6.79
C GLU A 186 8.39 8.75 -6.77
N VAL A 187 9.57 8.20 -7.07
CA VAL A 187 9.85 6.78 -6.96
C VAL A 187 11.01 6.59 -5.98
N ILE A 188 10.77 5.78 -4.96
CA ILE A 188 11.75 5.38 -3.94
C ILE A 188 12.17 3.95 -4.25
N GLU A 189 13.44 3.76 -4.62
CA GLU A 189 14.02 2.45 -4.91
C GLU A 189 14.90 1.98 -3.75
N ILE A 190 14.60 0.80 -3.22
CA ILE A 190 15.33 0.19 -2.10
C ILE A 190 16.21 -0.92 -2.65
N ASP A 191 17.53 -0.76 -2.57
CA ASP A 191 18.51 -1.85 -2.79
C ASP A 191 18.47 -2.84 -1.63
#